data_AF-A0A388RKS1-F1
#
_entry.id   AF-A0A388RKS1-F1
#
_cell.length_a   1.000
_cell.length_b   1.000
_cell.length_c   1.000
_cell.angle_alpha   90.00
_cell.angle_beta   90.00
_cell.angle_gamma   90.00
#
_symmetry.space_group_name_H-M   'P 1'
#
loop_
_entity.id
_entity.type
_entity.pdbx_description
1 polymer ?
#
loop_
_entity_poly.entity_id
_entity_poly.type
_entity_poly.pdbx_seq_one_letter_code
_entity_poly.pdbx_strand_id
1 'polypeptide(L)'
;MDMRSGSSGFLCTLPGEGKGITYHVAVCFIDAERPTGVLFTSFVGDGRRAFGVLAEPDALQGPLAASGEALCRLAIGQVVRDHLHDKTREGDYVLDLGAVPWDGELRPVGSGVRTGRPHVRVVG
;
A
#
# COMPACT_ATOMS: atom_id res chain seq x y z
N MET A 1 -16.61 16.60 13.99
CA MET A 1 -16.45 16.37 12.55
C MET A 1 -15.38 15.31 12.35
N ASP A 2 -15.86 14.09 12.15
CA ASP A 2 -15.36 13.05 11.25
C ASP A 2 -13.96 12.47 11.50
N MET A 3 -13.86 11.64 12.54
CA MET A 3 -12.91 10.53 12.55
C MET A 3 -13.29 9.55 11.42
N ARG A 4 -12.64 9.68 10.26
CA ARG A 4 -12.57 8.58 9.28
C ARG A 4 -11.84 7.41 9.96
N SER A 5 -12.60 6.59 10.68
CA SER A 5 -12.15 5.36 11.32
C SER A 5 -11.95 4.26 10.27
N GLY A 6 -10.96 4.45 9.40
CA GLY A 6 -10.43 3.40 8.55
C GLY A 6 -8.98 3.17 8.93
N SER A 7 -8.58 1.92 9.12
CA SER A 7 -7.15 1.62 9.26
C SER A 7 -6.42 2.11 8.01
N SER A 8 -5.33 2.86 8.19
CA SER A 8 -4.43 3.22 7.09
C SER A 8 -3.34 2.17 6.86
N GLY A 9 -3.35 1.07 7.64
CA GLY A 9 -2.41 -0.03 7.55
C GLY A 9 -3.09 -1.39 7.63
N PHE A 10 -2.59 -2.35 6.85
CA PHE A 10 -3.10 -3.72 6.82
C PHE A 10 -1.97 -4.74 6.68
N LEU A 11 -2.28 -5.99 6.97
CA LEU A 11 -1.45 -7.14 6.64
C LEU A 11 -2.16 -7.96 5.57
N CYS A 12 -1.42 -8.37 4.55
CA CYS A 12 -1.84 -9.34 3.55
C CYS A 12 -0.73 -10.35 3.31
N THR A 13 -1.09 -11.55 2.84
CA THR A 13 -0.14 -12.56 2.39
C THR A 13 -0.23 -12.70 0.88
N LEU A 14 0.85 -12.38 0.17
CA LEU A 14 0.94 -12.47 -1.28
C LEU A 14 1.68 -13.75 -1.69
N PRO A 15 1.55 -14.23 -2.94
CA PRO A 15 2.37 -15.33 -3.45
C PRO A 15 3.89 -15.04 -3.31
N GLY A 16 4.71 -16.09 -3.30
CA GLY A 16 6.17 -15.97 -3.21
C GLY A 16 6.88 -17.33 -3.25
N GLU A 17 8.23 -17.33 -3.34
CA GLU A 17 9.05 -18.54 -3.49
C GLU A 17 8.78 -19.56 -2.38
N GLY A 18 8.03 -20.61 -2.71
CA GLY A 18 7.77 -21.78 -1.85
C GLY A 18 6.78 -21.55 -0.70
N LYS A 19 6.59 -20.33 -0.20
CA LYS A 19 5.59 -19.93 0.80
C LYS A 19 5.09 -18.51 0.51
N GLY A 20 3.84 -18.22 0.88
CA GLY A 20 3.30 -16.87 0.79
C GLY A 20 4.10 -15.88 1.64
N ILE A 21 4.28 -14.66 1.14
CA ILE A 21 5.03 -13.58 1.79
C ILE A 21 4.05 -12.64 2.47
N THR A 22 4.19 -12.46 3.78
CA THR A 22 3.41 -11.47 4.51
C THR A 22 3.96 -10.07 4.27
N TYR A 23 3.10 -9.18 3.82
CA TYR A 23 3.37 -7.75 3.66
C TYR A 23 2.53 -6.96 4.65
N HIS A 24 3.17 -5.98 5.27
CA HIS A 24 2.49 -4.81 5.81
C HIS A 24 2.26 -3.82 4.67
N VAL A 25 1.01 -3.45 4.43
CA VAL A 25 0.62 -2.49 3.42
C VAL A 25 0.08 -1.24 4.12
N ALA A 26 0.61 -0.07 3.79
CA ALA A 26 0.22 1.18 4.41
C ALA A 26 -0.12 2.22 3.36
N VAL A 27 -1.25 2.89 3.53
CA VAL A 27 -1.62 4.02 2.68
C VAL A 27 -0.70 5.19 2.97
N CYS A 28 -0.09 5.73 1.92
CA CYS A 28 0.72 6.94 1.97
C CYS A 28 -0.16 8.16 1.74
N PHE A 29 0.21 9.27 2.39
CA PHE A 29 -0.55 10.51 2.37
C PHE A 29 0.40 11.70 2.27
N ILE A 30 0.06 12.70 1.45
CA ILE A 30 0.72 14.02 1.49
C ILE A 30 0.23 14.82 2.70
N ASP A 31 -1.06 14.73 2.98
CA ASP A 31 -1.71 15.32 4.16
C ASP A 31 -2.90 14.45 4.61
N ALA A 32 -3.62 14.89 5.64
CA ALA A 32 -4.69 14.10 6.25
C ALA A 32 -5.79 13.63 5.29
N GLU A 33 -5.94 14.26 4.12
CA GLU A 33 -7.06 14.02 3.20
C GLU A 33 -6.63 13.51 1.82
N ARG A 34 -5.35 13.63 1.46
CA ARG A 34 -4.84 13.31 0.12
C ARG A 34 -3.90 12.11 0.13
N PRO A 35 -4.38 10.89 -0.21
CA PRO A 35 -3.51 9.73 -0.36
C PRO A 35 -2.65 9.84 -1.62
N THR A 36 -1.49 9.20 -1.60
CA THR A 36 -0.55 9.11 -2.74
C THR A 36 -0.28 7.70 -3.20
N GLY A 37 -0.88 6.70 -2.57
CA GLY A 37 -0.69 5.29 -2.91
C GLY A 37 -0.48 4.41 -1.70
N VAL A 38 0.18 3.28 -1.90
CA VAL A 38 0.33 2.22 -0.90
C VAL A 38 1.79 1.75 -0.85
N LEU A 39 2.37 1.76 0.34
CA LEU A 39 3.69 1.21 0.63
C LEU A 39 3.57 -0.24 1.09
N PHE A 40 4.31 -1.12 0.44
CA PHE A 40 4.45 -2.53 0.80
C PHE A 40 5.75 -2.69 1.58
N THR A 41 5.72 -3.39 2.71
CA THR A 41 6.92 -3.72 3.48
C THR A 41 6.83 -5.15 4.00
N SER A 42 7.85 -5.97 3.72
CA SER A 42 8.01 -7.30 4.28
C SER A 42 9.37 -7.46 4.94
N PHE A 43 9.41 -8.24 6.02
CA PHE A 43 10.62 -8.57 6.78
C PHE A 43 10.99 -10.07 6.67
N VAL A 44 10.44 -10.78 5.68
CA VAL A 44 10.68 -12.22 5.49
C VAL A 44 11.86 -12.46 4.53
N GLY A 45 12.85 -13.28 4.95
CA GLY A 45 14.01 -13.70 4.12
C GLY A 45 15.29 -12.89 4.35
N ASP A 46 16.20 -12.88 3.36
CA ASP A 46 17.55 -12.25 3.37
C ASP A 46 17.57 -10.70 3.38
N GLY A 47 16.48 -10.04 3.78
CA GLY A 47 16.45 -8.59 3.90
C GLY A 47 15.05 -7.98 3.91
N ARG A 48 14.99 -6.67 4.23
CA ARG A 48 13.76 -5.89 4.15
C ARG A 48 13.39 -5.66 2.69
N ARG A 49 12.21 -6.11 2.28
CA ARG A 49 11.61 -5.78 0.98
C ARG A 49 10.65 -4.61 1.19
N ALA A 50 10.85 -3.52 0.45
CA ALA A 50 9.92 -2.40 0.49
C ALA A 50 9.83 -1.73 -0.88
N PHE A 51 8.61 -1.42 -1.31
CA PHE A 51 8.31 -0.72 -2.56
C PHE A 51 6.95 -0.02 -2.44
N GLY A 52 6.78 1.09 -3.13
CA GLY A 52 5.52 1.82 -3.25
C GLY A 52 4.76 1.47 -4.52
N VAL A 53 3.44 1.52 -4.46
CA VAL A 53 2.55 1.63 -5.63
C VAL A 53 1.84 2.96 -5.49
N LEU A 54 2.30 3.96 -6.24
CA LEU A 54 2.02 5.38 -6.06
C LEU A 54 1.17 5.93 -7.21
N ALA A 55 0.32 6.89 -6.91
CA ALA A 55 -0.42 7.65 -7.90
C ALA A 55 -0.18 9.14 -7.71
N GLU A 56 -0.44 9.90 -8.77
CA GLU A 56 -0.58 11.35 -8.61
C GLU A 56 -1.71 11.66 -7.62
N PRO A 57 -1.53 12.63 -6.71
CA PRO A 57 -2.52 12.92 -5.65
C PRO A 57 -3.90 13.27 -6.22
N ASP A 58 -3.93 13.93 -7.38
CA ASP A 58 -5.16 14.33 -8.08
C ASP A 58 -5.85 13.15 -8.78
N ALA A 59 -5.17 12.01 -8.95
CA ALA A 59 -5.75 10.80 -9.53
C ALA A 59 -6.54 9.97 -8.50
N LEU A 60 -6.24 10.14 -7.19
CA LEU A 60 -6.87 9.41 -6.10
C LEU A 60 -7.99 10.22 -5.45
N GLN A 61 -9.04 10.52 -6.21
CA GLN A 61 -10.20 11.27 -5.73
C GLN A 61 -11.43 10.37 -5.49
N GLY A 62 -12.39 10.85 -4.71
CA GLY A 62 -13.67 10.15 -4.52
C GLY A 62 -13.56 8.88 -3.64
N PRO A 63 -14.18 7.75 -4.04
CA PRO A 63 -14.26 6.55 -3.20
C PRO A 63 -12.91 5.97 -2.74
N LEU A 64 -11.85 6.13 -3.56
CA LEU A 64 -10.50 5.67 -3.24
C LEU A 64 -9.82 6.56 -2.18
N ALA A 65 -10.09 7.86 -2.17
CA ALA A 65 -9.67 8.75 -1.08
C ALA A 65 -10.47 8.53 0.20
N ALA A 66 -11.69 8.00 0.10
CA ALA A 66 -12.56 7.78 1.24
C ALA A 66 -12.27 6.45 1.98
N SER A 67 -11.62 5.47 1.33
CA SER A 67 -11.37 4.15 1.91
C SER A 67 -9.93 3.67 1.67
N GLY A 68 -9.14 3.67 2.74
CA GLY A 68 -7.78 3.13 2.71
C GLY A 68 -7.73 1.64 2.37
N GLU A 69 -8.75 0.87 2.76
CA GLU A 69 -8.88 -0.53 2.37
C GLU A 69 -9.09 -0.68 0.86
N ALA A 70 -9.97 0.12 0.26
CA ALA A 70 -10.25 0.05 -1.18
C ALA A 70 -8.98 0.33 -2.00
N LEU A 71 -8.22 1.34 -1.60
CA LEU A 71 -6.93 1.68 -2.21
C LEU A 71 -5.89 0.55 -2.03
N CYS A 72 -5.79 -0.03 -0.83
CA CYS A 72 -4.93 -1.20 -0.58
C CYS A 72 -5.30 -2.38 -1.48
N ARG A 73 -6.59 -2.71 -1.59
CA ARG A 73 -7.05 -3.82 -2.44
C ARG A 73 -6.71 -3.59 -3.91
N LEU A 74 -6.88 -2.37 -4.42
CA LEU A 74 -6.51 -2.00 -5.79
C LEU A 74 -5.01 -2.19 -6.03
N ALA A 75 -4.17 -1.63 -5.15
CA ALA A 75 -2.72 -1.74 -5.26
C ALA A 75 -2.24 -3.19 -5.15
N ILE A 76 -2.81 -3.99 -4.24
CA ILE A 76 -2.47 -5.42 -4.11
C ILE A 76 -2.85 -6.18 -5.40
N GLY A 77 -3.99 -5.86 -6.00
CA GLY A 77 -4.44 -6.48 -7.25
C GLY A 77 -3.42 -6.31 -8.37
N GLN A 78 -2.89 -5.08 -8.51
CA GLN A 78 -1.79 -4.80 -9.43
C GLN A 78 -0.51 -5.58 -9.06
N VAL A 79 -0.11 -5.59 -7.79
CA VAL A 79 1.11 -6.30 -7.32
C VAL A 79 1.06 -7.79 -7.62
N VAL A 80 -0.12 -8.41 -7.49
CA VAL A 80 -0.32 -9.83 -7.81
C VAL A 80 -0.31 -10.03 -9.33
N ARG A 81 -1.04 -9.22 -10.09
CA ARG A 81 -1.11 -9.29 -11.56
C ARG A 81 0.26 -9.16 -12.22
N ASP A 82 1.06 -8.19 -11.76
CA ASP A 82 2.32 -7.81 -12.40
C ASP A 82 3.54 -8.48 -11.74
N HIS A 83 3.30 -9.40 -10.78
CA HIS A 83 4.31 -10.12 -10.01
C HIS A 83 5.35 -9.21 -9.33
N LEU A 84 4.93 -8.03 -8.86
CA LEU A 84 5.84 -7.02 -8.28
C LEU A 84 6.43 -7.48 -6.93
N HIS A 85 5.74 -8.39 -6.24
CA HIS A 85 6.19 -9.00 -4.98
C HIS A 85 7.47 -9.84 -5.11
N ASP A 86 7.78 -10.32 -6.32
CA ASP A 86 9.00 -11.08 -6.64
C ASP A 86 10.15 -10.16 -7.11
N LYS A 87 9.83 -8.95 -7.59
CA LYS A 87 10.79 -7.95 -8.08
C LYS A 87 11.36 -7.13 -6.93
N THR A 88 12.16 -7.77 -6.10
CA THR A 88 12.72 -7.26 -4.83
C THR A 88 13.59 -5.98 -4.90
N ARG A 89 13.77 -5.35 -6.07
CA ARG A 89 14.75 -4.26 -6.27
C ARG A 89 14.35 -3.09 -7.18
N GLU A 90 13.17 -3.11 -7.79
CA GLU A 90 12.80 -2.07 -8.77
C GLU A 90 11.85 -1.02 -8.16
N GLY A 91 12.41 -0.08 -7.40
CA GLY A 91 11.81 1.22 -7.10
C GLY A 91 10.33 1.24 -6.66
N ASP A 92 9.69 2.39 -6.89
CA ASP A 92 8.25 2.57 -6.72
C ASP A 92 7.56 2.44 -8.09
N TYR A 93 6.33 1.92 -8.09
CA TYR A 93 5.52 1.68 -9.28
C TYR A 93 4.36 2.67 -9.38
N VAL A 94 3.90 2.95 -10.59
CA VAL A 94 2.70 3.77 -10.81
C VAL A 94 1.45 2.89 -10.63
N LEU A 95 0.49 3.37 -9.84
CA LEU A 95 -0.80 2.72 -9.60
C LEU A 95 -1.65 2.74 -10.85
N ASP A 96 -2.05 1.56 -11.28
CA ASP A 96 -3.03 1.35 -12.35
C ASP A 96 -4.45 1.41 -11.76
N LEU A 97 -5.17 2.50 -12.04
CA LEU A 97 -6.55 2.68 -11.58
C LEU A 97 -7.55 1.71 -12.25
N GLY A 98 -7.14 1.03 -13.34
CA GLY A 98 -7.90 -0.03 -13.99
C GLY A 98 -7.60 -1.43 -13.45
N ALA A 99 -6.73 -1.57 -12.46
CA ALA A 99 -6.45 -2.86 -11.83
C ALA A 99 -7.71 -3.42 -11.16
N VAL A 100 -7.84 -4.75 -11.18
CA VAL A 100 -8.92 -5.43 -10.46
C VAL A 100 -8.57 -5.45 -8.97
N PRO A 101 -9.44 -4.95 -8.06
CA PRO A 101 -9.19 -5.01 -6.63
C PRO A 101 -9.00 -6.46 -6.15
N TRP A 102 -8.00 -6.66 -5.29
CA TRP A 102 -7.74 -7.97 -4.72
C TRP A 102 -8.79 -8.38 -3.68
N ASP A 103 -9.28 -9.61 -3.80
CA ASP A 103 -10.34 -10.17 -2.96
C ASP A 103 -9.80 -11.01 -1.77
N GLY A 104 -8.49 -11.15 -1.64
CA GLY A 104 -7.88 -11.94 -0.57
C GLY A 104 -8.02 -11.33 0.83
N GLU A 105 -7.52 -12.07 1.82
CA GLU A 105 -7.59 -11.68 3.22
C GLU A 105 -6.71 -10.44 3.49
N LEU A 106 -7.36 -9.37 3.97
CA LEU A 106 -6.73 -8.13 4.37
C LEU A 106 -7.05 -7.86 5.85
N ARG A 107 -6.03 -7.96 6.72
CA ARG A 107 -6.22 -7.79 8.17
C ARG A 107 -5.82 -6.37 8.58
N PRO A 108 -6.69 -5.58 9.21
CA PRO A 108 -6.30 -4.26 9.70
C PRO A 108 -5.24 -4.42 10.80
N VAL A 109 -4.16 -3.65 10.73
CA VAL A 109 -3.29 -3.47 11.90
C VAL A 109 -3.91 -2.44 12.81
N GLY A 110 -4.06 -2.74 14.10
CA GLY A 110 -4.70 -1.84 15.04
C GLY A 110 -4.08 -0.43 15.02
N SER A 111 -4.90 0.59 15.29
CA SER A 111 -4.61 2.05 15.26
C SER A 111 -3.47 2.54 16.19
N GLY A 112 -2.60 1.64 16.66
CA GLY A 112 -1.50 1.91 17.58
C GLY A 112 -0.13 2.07 16.92
N VAL A 113 0.07 1.65 15.67
CA VAL A 113 1.34 1.92 14.97
C VAL A 113 1.18 3.26 14.25
N ARG A 114 1.58 4.34 14.92
CA ARG A 114 1.98 5.57 14.24
C ARG A 114 3.15 5.20 13.33
N THR A 115 2.86 4.80 12.10
CA THR A 115 3.87 4.75 11.04
C THR A 115 4.40 6.19 10.96
N GLY A 116 5.60 6.38 11.50
CA GLY A 116 6.29 7.66 11.40
C GLY A 116 6.25 8.07 9.94
N ARG A 117 5.56 9.18 9.68
CA ARG A 117 5.42 9.77 8.35
C ARG A 117 6.76 9.63 7.62
N PRO A 118 6.86 8.88 6.50
CA PRO A 118 7.98 9.08 5.61
C PRO A 118 7.81 10.49 5.05
N HIS A 119 8.45 11.45 5.70
CA HIS A 119 8.61 12.79 5.17
C HIS A 119 9.40 12.64 3.88
N VAL A 120 8.70 12.66 2.75
CA VAL A 120 9.31 12.99 1.46
C VAL A 120 9.91 14.38 1.63
N ARG A 121 11.22 14.44 1.88
CA ARG A 121 11.98 15.68 1.72
C ARG A 121 12.05 15.92 0.23
N VAL A 122 11.17 16.76 -0.29
CA VAL A 122 11.41 17.45 -1.55
C VAL A 122 12.63 18.35 -1.29
N VAL A 123 13.79 17.92 -1.76
CA VAL A 123 14.98 18.78 -1.82
C VAL A 123 14.77 19.69 -3.01
N GLY A 124 14.44 20.95 -2.73
CA GLY A 124 14.62 22.06 -3.67
C GLY A 124 16.05 22.59 -3.63
#